data_AF-A0A1J5WFL5-F1
#
_entry.id   AF-A0A1J5WFL5-F1
#
_cell.length_a   1.000
_cell.length_b   1.000
_cell.length_c   1.000
_cell.angle_alpha   90.00
_cell.angle_beta   90.00
_cell.angle_gamma   90.00
#
_symmetry.space_group_name_H-M   'P 1'
#
loop_
_entity.id
_entity.type
_entity.pdbx_description
1 polymer ?
#
loop_
_entity_poly.entity_id
_entity_poly.type
_entity_poly.pdbx_seq_one_letter_code
_entity_poly.pdbx_strand_id
1 'polypeptide(L)'
;EELVLVDEAALDLFYDSIGRSELSVEKVSFGRKLNPKREFFLRLIERVHKGETTAPRKIKALVLKRDSFFVFLKEARRITKRKIHVEDLGITQGGKETGPETETRIVVSKRVGIIGSARVLLFIEFGPELSHFDIDEIQR
;
A
#
# COMPACT_ATOMS: atom_id res chain seq x y z
N GLU A 1 7.39 11.93 12.46
CA GLU A 1 6.23 11.31 13.17
C GLU A 1 5.47 10.34 12.25
N GLU A 2 4.88 9.27 12.79
CA GLU A 2 4.11 8.29 12.03
C GLU A 2 2.61 8.35 12.39
N LEU A 3 1.75 8.36 11.37
CA LEU A 3 0.31 8.22 11.51
C LEU A 3 -0.15 6.82 11.07
N VAL A 4 -0.96 6.17 11.90
CA VAL A 4 -1.52 4.84 11.59
C VAL A 4 -3.02 4.96 11.31
N LEU A 5 -3.41 4.70 10.07
CA LEU A 5 -4.81 4.71 9.63
C LEU A 5 -5.39 3.30 9.79
N VAL A 6 -6.07 3.06 10.92
CA VAL A 6 -6.52 1.72 11.31
C VAL A 6 -7.81 1.28 10.62
N ASP A 7 -8.67 2.23 10.23
CA ASP A 7 -9.97 2.03 9.60
C ASP A 7 -10.38 3.23 8.72
N GLU A 8 -11.56 3.11 8.12
CA GLU A 8 -12.10 4.12 7.21
C GLU A 8 -12.39 5.46 7.87
N ALA A 9 -12.82 5.47 9.14
CA ALA A 9 -13.11 6.70 9.85
C ALA A 9 -11.81 7.49 10.10
N ALA A 10 -10.73 6.80 10.46
CA ALA A 10 -9.41 7.41 10.58
C ALA A 10 -8.90 7.95 9.23
N LEU A 11 -9.13 7.22 8.14
CA LEU A 11 -8.76 7.66 6.79
C LEU A 11 -9.52 8.93 6.38
N ASP A 12 -10.85 8.95 6.55
CA ASP A 12 -11.71 10.07 6.19
C ASP A 12 -11.34 11.31 7.02
N LEU A 13 -11.21 11.15 8.34
CA LEU A 13 -10.83 12.24 9.26
C LEU A 13 -9.46 12.84 8.92
N PHE A 14 -8.48 11.99 8.60
CA PHE A 14 -7.16 12.48 8.19
C PHE A 14 -7.22 13.15 6.82
N TYR A 15 -7.92 12.57 5.85
CA TYR A 15 -8.02 13.15 4.51
C TYR A 15 -8.63 14.57 4.55
N ASP A 16 -9.65 14.77 5.38
CA ASP A 16 -10.32 16.07 5.56
C ASP A 16 -9.47 17.09 6.32
N SER A 17 -8.50 16.64 7.13
CA SER A 17 -7.60 17.52 7.88
C SER A 17 -6.35 17.93 7.10
N ILE A 18 -6.01 17.23 6.00
CA ILE A 18 -4.86 17.57 5.14
C ILE A 18 -5.00 19.02 4.64
N GLY A 19 -3.99 19.83 4.94
CA GLY A 19 -3.93 21.25 4.56
C GLY A 19 -4.71 22.20 5.47
N ARG A 20 -5.42 21.69 6.50
CA ARG A 20 -6.08 22.51 7.53
C ARG A 20 -5.34 22.50 8.86
N SER A 21 -4.58 21.44 9.15
CA SER A 21 -3.80 21.30 10.39
C SER A 21 -2.31 21.46 10.15
N GLU A 22 -1.59 22.02 11.13
CA GLU A 22 -0.12 22.07 11.19
C GLU A 22 0.55 20.68 11.38
N LEU A 23 -0.22 19.59 11.35
CA LEU A 23 0.27 18.23 11.55
C LEU A 23 1.19 17.81 10.39
N SER A 24 2.49 17.97 10.58
CA SER A 24 3.52 17.48 9.65
C SER A 24 3.75 15.98 9.85
N VAL A 25 2.88 15.17 9.25
CA VAL A 25 3.06 13.71 9.26
C VAL A 25 4.23 13.34 8.35
N GLU A 26 5.22 12.64 8.88
CA GLU A 26 6.38 12.21 8.08
C GLU A 26 6.06 10.92 7.33
N LYS A 27 5.42 9.96 8.02
CA LYS A 27 5.11 8.64 7.50
C LYS A 27 3.67 8.24 7.79
N VAL A 28 3.06 7.52 6.86
CA VAL A 28 1.72 6.95 7.04
C VAL A 28 1.76 5.42 6.96
N SER A 29 0.96 4.77 7.79
CA SER A 29 0.79 3.32 7.82
C SER A 29 -0.68 2.95 7.63
N PHE A 30 -0.97 2.09 6.66
CA PHE A 30 -2.31 1.66 6.29
C PHE A 30 -2.64 0.32 6.93
N GLY A 31 -3.63 0.35 7.83
CA GLY A 31 -4.06 -0.80 8.61
C GLY A 31 -4.92 -1.80 7.82
N ARG A 32 -5.04 -3.00 8.39
CA ARG A 32 -5.69 -4.17 7.79
C ARG A 32 -7.20 -4.06 7.54
N LYS A 33 -7.90 -3.07 8.10
CA LYS A 33 -9.35 -2.91 7.96
C LYS A 33 -9.73 -1.94 6.83
N LEU A 34 -8.74 -1.31 6.20
CA LEU A 34 -8.97 -0.40 5.10
C LEU A 34 -9.42 -1.15 3.84
N ASN A 35 -10.31 -0.53 3.10
CA ASN A 35 -10.79 -0.98 1.81
C ASN A 35 -9.91 -0.36 0.72
N PRO A 36 -9.01 -1.14 0.10
CA PRO A 36 -8.08 -0.61 -0.90
C PRO A 36 -8.75 -0.18 -2.21
N LYS A 37 -10.08 -0.38 -2.34
CA LYS A 37 -10.87 0.09 -3.48
C LYS A 37 -11.38 1.53 -3.29
N ARG A 38 -11.34 2.08 -2.08
CA ARG A 38 -11.89 3.42 -1.83
C ARG A 38 -11.04 4.49 -2.49
N GLU A 39 -11.73 5.48 -3.03
CA GLU A 39 -11.10 6.59 -3.74
C GLU A 39 -10.17 7.41 -2.83
N PHE A 40 -10.57 7.70 -1.59
CA PHE A 40 -9.74 8.46 -0.64
C PHE A 40 -8.43 7.76 -0.30
N PHE A 41 -8.44 6.43 -0.22
CA PHE A 41 -7.23 5.64 0.00
C PHE A 41 -6.23 5.81 -1.15
N LEU A 42 -6.71 5.68 -2.40
CA LEU A 42 -5.88 5.82 -3.59
C LEU A 42 -5.39 7.26 -3.79
N ARG A 43 -6.25 8.25 -3.52
CA ARG A 43 -5.88 9.66 -3.55
C ARG A 43 -4.80 9.98 -2.52
N LEU A 44 -4.88 9.42 -1.31
CA LEU A 44 -3.85 9.64 -0.30
C LEU A 44 -2.50 9.05 -0.71
N ILE A 45 -2.49 7.82 -1.26
CA ILE A 45 -1.27 7.22 -1.82
C ILE A 45 -0.70 8.10 -2.94
N GLU A 46 -1.54 8.62 -3.82
CA GLU A 46 -1.10 9.49 -4.90
C GLU A 46 -0.48 10.79 -4.38
N ARG A 47 -1.09 11.44 -3.37
CA ARG A 47 -0.55 12.66 -2.74
C ARG A 47 0.83 12.45 -2.14
N VAL A 48 1.00 11.35 -1.40
CA VAL A 48 2.30 10.95 -0.82
C VAL A 48 3.34 10.83 -1.93
N HIS A 49 2.98 10.24 -3.06
CA HIS A 49 3.91 9.97 -4.14
C HIS A 49 4.17 11.18 -5.09
N LYS A 50 3.24 12.15 -5.12
CA LYS A 50 3.44 13.47 -5.72
C LYS A 50 4.34 14.36 -4.86
N GLY A 51 4.52 14.04 -3.57
CA GLY A 51 5.33 14.82 -2.66
C GLY A 51 4.68 16.16 -2.33
N GLU A 52 3.34 16.19 -2.24
CA GLU A 52 2.61 17.39 -1.81
C GLU A 52 3.09 17.84 -0.42
N THR A 53 3.30 19.14 -0.23
CA THR A 53 3.91 19.70 0.99
C THR A 53 3.12 19.38 2.26
N THR A 54 1.81 19.22 2.15
CA THR A 54 0.89 18.90 3.25
C THR A 54 0.59 17.40 3.38
N ALA A 55 1.17 16.55 2.52
CA ALA A 55 0.96 15.11 2.55
C ALA A 55 2.07 14.40 3.35
N PRO A 56 1.81 13.18 3.85
CA PRO A 56 2.87 12.33 4.38
C PRO A 56 3.97 12.14 3.33
N ARG A 57 5.24 12.11 3.76
CA ARG A 57 6.38 12.00 2.83
C ARG A 57 6.59 10.57 2.33
N LYS A 58 6.22 9.57 3.14
CA LYS A 58 6.46 8.15 2.86
C LYS A 58 5.30 7.28 3.35
N ILE A 59 5.12 6.15 2.69
CA ILE A 59 4.30 5.05 3.19
C ILE A 59 5.22 4.13 3.97
N LYS A 60 5.02 4.02 5.28
CA LYS A 60 5.77 3.08 6.11
C LYS A 60 5.18 1.69 5.95
N ALA A 61 3.94 1.45 6.36
CA ALA A 61 3.31 0.14 6.23
C ALA A 61 2.11 0.14 5.28
N LEU A 62 1.98 -0.91 4.46
CA LEU A 62 0.80 -1.19 3.65
C LEU A 62 0.37 -2.64 3.86
N VAL A 63 -0.85 -2.85 4.37
CA VAL A 63 -1.39 -4.20 4.61
C VAL A 63 -2.62 -4.44 3.72
N LEU A 64 -2.51 -5.41 2.81
CA LEU A 64 -3.56 -5.83 1.88
C LEU A 64 -4.02 -7.24 2.24
N LYS A 65 -5.30 -7.40 2.58
CA LYS A 65 -5.89 -8.69 3.02
C LYS A 65 -7.17 -9.01 2.27
N ARG A 66 -7.66 -10.25 2.41
CA ARG A 66 -8.93 -10.72 1.82
C ARG A 66 -8.92 -10.61 0.30
N ASP A 67 -7.84 -11.11 -0.30
CA ASP A 67 -7.70 -11.22 -1.75
C ASP A 67 -7.76 -9.87 -2.47
N SER A 68 -7.35 -8.81 -1.77
CA SER A 68 -7.48 -7.45 -2.24
C SER A 68 -6.27 -6.94 -3.02
N PHE A 69 -5.19 -7.73 -3.14
CA PHE A 69 -3.94 -7.27 -3.72
C PHE A 69 -4.08 -6.98 -5.22
N PHE A 70 -4.64 -7.92 -5.98
CA PHE A 70 -4.86 -7.72 -7.41
C PHE A 70 -5.91 -6.64 -7.70
N VAL A 71 -6.94 -6.55 -6.87
CA VAL A 71 -7.91 -5.46 -6.97
C VAL A 71 -7.24 -4.11 -6.70
N PHE A 72 -6.40 -4.03 -5.67
CA PHE A 72 -5.63 -2.84 -5.36
C PHE A 72 -4.75 -2.43 -6.55
N LEU A 73 -4.00 -3.34 -7.14
CA LEU A 73 -3.16 -3.04 -8.31
C LEU A 73 -3.98 -2.53 -9.51
N LYS A 74 -5.15 -3.11 -9.74
CA LYS A 74 -6.06 -2.65 -10.80
C LYS A 74 -6.57 -1.24 -10.55
N GLU A 75 -6.85 -0.88 -9.32
CA GLU A 75 -7.29 0.47 -8.96
C GLU A 75 -6.12 1.47 -8.95
N ALA A 76 -4.96 1.03 -8.45
CA ALA A 76 -3.73 1.80 -8.42
C ALA A 76 -3.20 2.13 -9.83
N ARG A 77 -3.60 1.40 -10.88
CA ARG A 77 -3.27 1.78 -12.28
C ARG A 77 -3.70 3.21 -12.64
N ARG A 78 -4.69 3.76 -11.92
CA ARG A 78 -5.23 5.11 -12.12
C ARG A 78 -4.29 6.20 -11.62
N ILE A 79 -3.36 5.87 -10.72
CA ILE A 79 -2.42 6.85 -10.20
C ILE A 79 -1.36 7.17 -11.27
N THR A 80 -0.97 8.44 -11.37
CA THR A 80 -0.09 8.93 -12.45
C THR A 80 1.27 8.21 -12.48
N LYS A 81 1.77 7.81 -11.31
CA LYS A 81 3.04 7.10 -11.16
C LYS A 81 2.79 5.64 -10.76
N ARG A 82 3.03 4.72 -11.70
CA ARG A 82 2.75 3.27 -11.56
C ARG A 82 3.69 2.52 -10.60
N LYS A 83 4.50 3.22 -9.80
CA LYS A 83 5.35 2.62 -8.76
C LYS A 83 4.92 3.14 -7.39
N ILE A 84 4.52 2.25 -6.49
CA ILE A 84 4.12 2.61 -5.13
C ILE A 84 5.24 2.19 -4.19
N HIS A 85 5.87 3.16 -3.53
CA HIS A 85 6.97 2.90 -2.61
C HIS A 85 6.46 2.72 -1.18
N VAL A 86 6.84 1.63 -0.53
CA VAL A 86 6.50 1.30 0.86
C VAL A 86 7.72 0.77 1.60
N GLU A 87 7.82 1.00 2.91
CA GLU A 87 8.87 0.38 3.73
C GLU A 87 8.53 -1.09 4.02
N ASP A 88 7.31 -1.32 4.53
CA ASP A 88 6.82 -2.61 5.00
C ASP A 88 5.52 -2.99 4.26
N LEU A 89 5.49 -4.19 3.66
CA LEU A 89 4.35 -4.71 2.89
C LEU A 89 3.85 -6.02 3.48
N GLY A 90 2.57 -6.07 3.84
CA GLY A 90 1.89 -7.31 4.28
C GLY A 90 0.79 -7.69 3.30
N ILE A 91 0.85 -8.90 2.73
CA ILE A 91 -0.12 -9.39 1.75
C ILE A 91 -0.73 -10.70 2.23
N THR A 92 -2.06 -10.78 2.19
CA THR A 92 -2.80 -12.03 2.28
C THR A 92 -3.66 -12.15 1.02
N GLN A 93 -3.25 -13.01 0.09
CA GLN A 93 -3.89 -13.22 -1.20
C GLN A 93 -4.03 -14.72 -1.46
N GLY A 94 -5.22 -15.27 -1.26
CA GLY A 94 -5.60 -16.59 -1.72
C GLY A 94 -6.16 -16.58 -3.15
N GLY A 95 -6.39 -17.79 -3.66
CA GLY A 95 -7.22 -18.06 -4.83
C GLY A 95 -6.46 -18.19 -6.15
N LYS A 96 -7.20 -18.66 -7.16
CA LYS A 96 -6.73 -18.86 -8.55
C LYS A 96 -6.70 -17.58 -9.38
N GLU A 97 -6.94 -16.40 -8.77
CA GLU A 97 -7.00 -15.14 -9.53
C GLU A 97 -5.74 -14.99 -10.40
N THR A 98 -5.99 -14.75 -11.68
CA THR A 98 -4.97 -14.31 -12.60
C THR A 98 -4.72 -12.84 -12.31
N GLY A 99 -3.48 -12.50 -12.01
CA GLY A 99 -3.10 -11.12 -11.70
C GLY A 99 -3.52 -10.15 -12.81
N PRO A 100 -3.70 -8.86 -12.48
CA PRO A 100 -4.18 -7.88 -13.45
C PRO A 100 -3.12 -7.62 -14.53
N GLU A 101 -3.58 -7.37 -15.75
CA GLU A 101 -2.73 -6.79 -16.80
C GLU A 101 -2.42 -5.33 -16.45
N THR A 102 -1.35 -5.14 -15.69
CA THR A 102 -0.88 -3.81 -15.27
C THR A 102 0.63 -3.78 -15.12
N GLU A 103 1.21 -2.64 -15.45
CA GLU A 103 2.61 -2.31 -15.17
C GLU A 103 2.81 -1.76 -13.76
N THR A 104 1.73 -1.64 -12.96
CA THR A 104 1.85 -1.18 -11.58
C THR A 104 2.75 -2.11 -10.77
N ARG A 105 3.73 -1.51 -10.09
CA ARG A 105 4.67 -2.21 -9.20
C ARG A 105 4.62 -1.61 -7.80
N ILE A 106 4.79 -2.46 -6.80
CA ILE A 106 5.02 -2.03 -5.42
C ILE A 106 6.50 -2.21 -5.11
N VAL A 107 7.18 -1.11 -4.81
CA VAL A 107 8.60 -1.10 -4.44
C VAL A 107 8.67 -1.20 -2.92
N VAL A 108 9.30 -2.26 -2.42
CA VAL A 108 9.40 -2.53 -0.97
C VAL A 108 10.84 -2.34 -0.52
N SER A 109 11.07 -1.44 0.44
CA SER A 109 12.44 -1.14 0.86
C SER A 109 12.92 -1.91 2.08
N LYS A 110 12.07 -2.39 2.99
CA LYS A 110 12.53 -3.01 4.25
C LYS A 110 12.01 -4.41 4.48
N ARG A 111 10.70 -4.60 4.48
CA ARG A 111 10.09 -5.88 4.88
C ARG A 111 8.92 -6.24 3.99
N VAL A 112 8.83 -7.51 3.61
CA VAL A 112 7.62 -8.06 2.98
C VAL A 112 7.24 -9.38 3.63
N GLY A 113 5.95 -9.56 3.86
CA GLY A 113 5.34 -10.83 4.24
C GLY A 113 4.18 -11.14 3.30
N ILE A 114 4.20 -12.34 2.71
CA ILE A 114 3.19 -12.82 1.76
C ILE A 114 2.58 -14.10 2.30
N ILE A 115 1.26 -14.18 2.32
CA ILE A 115 0.52 -15.40 2.64
C ILE A 115 -0.34 -15.76 1.44
N GLY A 116 -0.18 -16.98 0.91
CA GLY A 116 -0.99 -17.52 -0.19
C GLY A 116 -0.30 -17.49 -1.57
N SER A 117 -0.76 -16.65 -2.49
CA SER A 117 -0.41 -16.74 -3.91
C SER A 117 0.98 -16.18 -4.20
N ALA A 118 1.93 -17.02 -4.61
CA ALA A 118 3.26 -16.59 -5.04
C ALA A 118 3.24 -15.65 -6.26
N ARG A 119 2.14 -15.61 -7.02
CA ARG A 119 1.96 -14.72 -8.19
C ARG A 119 2.06 -13.23 -7.83
N VAL A 120 1.83 -12.86 -6.58
CA VAL A 120 1.97 -11.47 -6.13
C VAL A 120 3.39 -10.93 -6.32
N LEU A 121 4.40 -11.82 -6.29
CA LEU A 121 5.81 -11.46 -6.49
C LEU A 121 6.08 -10.81 -7.85
N LEU A 122 5.28 -11.14 -8.88
CA LEU A 122 5.42 -10.54 -10.21
C LEU A 122 5.18 -9.02 -10.23
N PHE A 123 4.55 -8.49 -9.19
CA PHE A 123 4.19 -7.08 -9.05
C PHE A 123 4.98 -6.35 -7.97
N ILE A 124 6.00 -7.00 -7.40
CA ILE A 124 6.82 -6.45 -6.32
C ILE A 124 8.25 -6.23 -6.81
N GLU A 125 8.80 -5.06 -6.54
CA GLU A 125 10.22 -4.74 -6.73
C GLU A 125 10.89 -4.61 -5.36
N PHE A 126 12.00 -5.32 -5.14
CA PHE A 126 12.74 -5.27 -3.88
C PHE A 126 13.80 -4.17 -3.91
N GLY A 127 13.77 -3.31 -2.89
CA GLY A 127 14.78 -2.30 -2.66
C GLY A 127 16.05 -2.89 -2.04
N PRO A 128 17.17 -2.15 -2.11
CA PRO A 128 18.49 -2.62 -1.63
C PRO A 128 18.58 -2.78 -0.10
N GLU A 129 17.63 -2.20 0.65
CA GLU A 129 17.59 -2.25 2.12
C GLU A 129 16.68 -3.37 2.65
N LEU A 130 16.23 -4.29 1.78
CA LEU A 130 15.34 -5.37 2.18
C LEU A 130 16.05 -6.27 3.20
N SER A 131 15.48 -6.38 4.38
CA SER A 131 16.05 -7.14 5.50
C SER A 131 15.23 -8.37 5.86
N HIS A 132 13.95 -8.40 5.51
CA HIS A 132 13.05 -9.51 5.81
C HIS A 132 12.13 -9.78 4.62
N PHE A 133 12.08 -11.05 4.21
CA PHE A 133 11.24 -11.56 3.14
C PHE A 133 10.63 -12.88 3.62
N ASP A 134 9.31 -12.92 3.77
CA ASP A 134 8.61 -14.11 4.25
C ASP A 134 7.50 -14.51 3.28
N ILE A 135 7.37 -15.81 3.03
CA ILE A 135 6.26 -16.38 2.27
C ILE A 135 5.73 -17.61 2.99
N ASP A 136 4.47 -17.52 3.42
CA ASP A 136 3.75 -18.59 4.08
C ASP A 136 2.59 -19.10 3.23
N GLU A 137 2.16 -20.32 3.55
CA GLU A 137 0.92 -20.94 3.04
C GLU A 137 0.78 -20.88 1.50
N ILE A 138 1.90 -21.10 0.77
CA ILE A 138 1.89 -21.03 -0.69
C ILE A 138 0.89 -22.03 -1.26
N GLN A 139 -0.12 -21.52 -1.97
CA GLN A 139 -1.10 -22.36 -2.66
C GLN A 139 -0.43 -23.02 -3.88
N ARG A 140 -0.57 -24.35 -4.00
CA ARG A 140 -0.11 -25.16 -5.15
C ARG A 140 -0.99 -24.97 -6.37
#